data_AF-A0A2V8Q8A9-F1
#
_entry.id   AF-A0A2V8Q8A9-F1
#
_cell.length_a   1.000
_cell.length_b   1.000
_cell.length_c   1.000
_cell.angle_alpha   90.00
_cell.angle_beta   90.00
_cell.angle_gamma   90.00
#
_symmetry.space_group_name_H-M   'P 1'
#
loop_
_entity.id
_entity.type
_entity.pdbx_description
1 polymer ?
#
loop_
_entity_poly.entity_id
_entity_poly.type
_entity_poly.pdbx_seq_one_letter_code
_entity_poly.pdbx_strand_id
1 'polypeptide(L)' 'MQTEEVVKLLGEPLSISEHTTDGKIVSTYVFERSEDRVLIAEFVSNLLVGSRTEHRANVSVIAFQ' A
#
# COMPACT_ATOMS: atom_id res chain seq x y z
N MET A 1 0.11 5.54 -12.81
CA MET A 1 -1.07 4.69 -12.56
C MET A 1 -1.80 5.28 -11.37
N GLN A 2 -3.10 5.50 -11.50
CA GLN A 2 -3.94 6.06 -10.43
C GLN A 2 -4.32 4.97 -9.43
N THR A 3 -4.61 5.36 -8.17
CA THR A 3 -5.04 4.42 -7.12
C THR A 3 -6.21 3.53 -7.58
N GLU A 4 -7.23 4.10 -8.22
CA GLU A 4 -8.38 3.34 -8.72
C GLU A 4 -8.01 2.30 -9.78
N GLU A 5 -7.02 2.59 -10.63
CA GLU A 5 -6.52 1.64 -11.63
C GLU A 5 -5.80 0.48 -10.94
N VAL A 6 -5.03 0.77 -9.88
CA VAL A 6 -4.36 -0.27 -9.08
C VAL A 6 -5.38 -1.17 -8.40
N VAL A 7 -6.38 -0.59 -7.75
CA VAL A 7 -7.44 -1.35 -7.06
C VAL A 7 -8.24 -2.19 -8.06
N LYS A 8 -8.56 -1.65 -9.24
CA LYS A 8 -9.23 -2.44 -10.31
C LYS A 8 -8.40 -3.63 -10.77
N LEU A 9 -7.07 -3.49 -10.82
CA LEU A 9 -6.18 -4.56 -11.29
C LEU A 9 -5.88 -5.61 -10.22
N LEU A 10 -5.78 -5.19 -8.96
CA LEU A 10 -5.31 -6.05 -7.86
C LEU A 10 -6.42 -6.50 -6.91
N GLY A 11 -7.61 -5.94 -7.04
CA GLY A 11 -8.71 -6.12 -6.10
C GLY A 11 -8.62 -5.19 -4.89
N GLU A 12 -9.48 -5.44 -3.92
CA GLU A 12 -9.51 -4.66 -2.68
C GLU A 12 -8.23 -4.89 -1.86
N PRO A 13 -7.62 -3.83 -1.31
CA PRO A 13 -6.49 -3.98 -0.41
C PRO A 13 -6.93 -4.65 0.90
N LEU A 14 -6.03 -5.47 1.46
CA LEU A 14 -6.15 -6.02 2.81
C LEU A 14 -6.13 -4.93 3.89
N SER A 15 -5.42 -3.84 3.62
CA SER A 15 -5.30 -2.70 4.54
C SER A 15 -4.93 -1.44 3.78
N ILE A 16 -5.41 -0.31 4.30
CA ILE A 16 -5.06 1.04 3.86
C ILE A 16 -4.65 1.83 5.11
N SER A 17 -3.54 2.53 5.02
CA SER A 17 -3.05 3.44 6.07
C SER A 17 -2.57 4.73 5.45
N GLU A 18 -2.67 5.84 6.16
CA GLU A 18 -2.16 7.13 5.70
C GLU A 18 -1.18 7.70 6.73
N HIS A 19 -0.14 8.35 6.24
CA HIS A 19 0.79 9.09 7.08
C HIS A 19 1.24 10.36 6.37
N THR A 20 1.64 11.36 7.15
CA THR A 20 2.19 12.61 6.60
C THR A 20 3.71 12.55 6.64
N THR A 21 4.35 12.77 5.49
CA THR A 21 5.81 12.88 5.37
C THR A 21 6.15 14.07 4.49
N ASP A 22 7.04 14.94 4.97
CA ASP A 22 7.46 16.16 4.26
C ASP A 22 6.30 17.03 3.78
N GLY A 23 5.23 17.11 4.58
CA GLY A 23 4.02 17.87 4.27
C GLY A 23 3.11 17.24 3.21
N LYS A 24 3.38 16.00 2.78
CA LYS A 24 2.55 15.24 1.84
C LYS A 24 1.85 14.10 2.56
N ILE A 25 0.60 13.84 2.20
CA ILE A 25 -0.12 12.64 2.62
C ILE A 25 0.32 11.50 1.71
N VAL A 26 0.85 10.45 2.33
CA VAL A 26 1.22 9.19 1.68
C VAL A 26 0.22 8.14 2.13
N SER A 27 -0.56 7.62 1.18
CA SER A 27 -1.47 6.51 1.43
C SER A 27 -0.77 5.19 1.05
N THR A 28 -0.70 4.25 1.97
CA THR A 28 -0.09 2.94 1.77
C THR A 28 -1.19 1.88 1.73
N TYR A 29 -1.23 1.12 0.64
CA TYR A 29 -2.18 0.05 0.39
C TYR A 29 -1.43 -1.27 0.41
N VAL A 30 -1.98 -2.26 1.12
CA VAL A 30 -1.42 -3.61 1.18
C VAL A 30 -2.36 -4.56 0.45
N PHE A 31 -1.87 -5.23 -0.58
CA PHE A 31 -2.63 -6.20 -1.38
C PHE A 31 -2.10 -7.61 -1.14
N GLU A 32 -3.00 -8.59 -1.18
CA GLU A 32 -2.63 -10.00 -1.18
C GLU A 32 -1.92 -10.37 -2.49
N ARG A 33 -0.86 -11.19 -2.42
CA ARG A 33 -0.12 -11.66 -3.59
C ARG A 33 -0.03 -13.18 -3.64
N SER A 34 0.51 -13.78 -2.59
CA SER A 34 0.60 -15.24 -2.38
C SER A 34 0.45 -15.53 -0.89
N GLU A 35 0.38 -16.81 -0.53
CA GLU A 35 0.09 -17.28 0.83
C GLU A 35 0.93 -16.55 1.90
N ASP A 36 2.21 -16.31 1.64
CA ASP A 36 3.16 -15.67 2.54
C ASP A 36 3.67 -14.29 2.09
N ARG A 37 3.14 -13.70 1.01
CA ARG A 37 3.62 -12.42 0.47
C ARG A 37 2.50 -11.42 0.23
N VAL A 38 2.84 -10.14 0.38
CA VAL A 38 1.97 -9.00 0.06
C VAL A 38 2.65 -8.05 -0.91
N LEU A 39 1.86 -7.30 -1.66
CA LEU A 39 2.33 -6.11 -2.37
C LEU A 39 1.96 -4.87 -1.54
N ILE A 40 2.96 -4.05 -1.22
CA ILE A 40 2.77 -2.75 -0.59
C ILE A 40 2.90 -1.70 -1.69
N ALA A 41 1.90 -0.84 -1.83
CA ALA A 41 1.87 0.26 -2.80
C ALA A 41 1.68 1.58 -2.08
N GLU A 42 2.48 2.57 -2.42
CA GLU A 42 2.47 3.91 -1.82
C GLU A 42 1.99 4.93 -2.85
N PHE A 43 1.07 5.79 -2.41
CA PHE A 43 0.42 6.79 -3.25
C PHE A 43 0.58 8.18 -2.65
N VAL A 44 0.81 9.16 -3.52
CA VAL A 44 0.74 10.59 -3.18
C VAL A 44 -0.20 11.25 -4.16
N SER A 45 -1.21 11.96 -3.66
CA SER A 45 -2.23 12.61 -4.51
C SER A 45 -2.84 11.63 -5.54
N ASN A 46 -3.17 10.42 -5.09
CA ASN A 46 -3.73 9.31 -5.88
C ASN A 46 -2.81 8.75 -6.99
N LEU A 47 -1.55 9.13 -7.02
CA LEU A 47 -0.56 8.62 -7.98
C LEU A 47 0.37 7.62 -7.28
N LEU A 48 0.55 6.45 -7.90
CA LEU A 48 1.51 5.46 -7.41
C LEU A 48 2.93 6.03 -7.48
N VAL A 49 3.60 6.14 -6.33
CA VAL A 49 4.98 6.63 -6.22
C VAL A 49 5.99 5.53 -5.87
N GLY A 50 5.53 4.42 -5.29
CA GLY A 50 6.39 3.31 -4.90
C GLY A 50 5.61 2.01 -4.76
N SER A 51 6.29 0.89 -4.98
CA SER A 51 5.75 -0.42 -4.63
C SER A 51 6.85 -1.40 -4.31
N ARG A 52 6.58 -2.32 -3.39
CA ARG A 52 7.49 -3.39 -3.00
C ARG A 52 6.72 -4.63 -2.57
N THR A 53 7.36 -5.79 -2.69
CA THR A 53 6.79 -7.06 -2.23
C THR A 53 7.53 -7.51 -0.98
N GLU A 54 6.78 -7.80 0.07
CA GLU A 54 7.32 -8.25 1.35
C GLU A 54 6.69 -9.58 1.78
N HIS A 55 7.35 -10.30 2.68
CA HIS A 55 6.69 -11.40 3.39
C HIS A 55 5.64 -10.83 4.33
N ARG A 56 4.45 -11.46 4.38
CA ARG A 56 3.33 -11.03 5.22
C ARG A 56 3.73 -10.88 6.70
N ALA A 57 4.60 -11.77 7.19
CA ALA A 57 5.11 -11.72 8.56
C ALA A 57 5.94 -10.46 8.87
N ASN A 58 6.53 -9.83 7.86
CA ASN A 58 7.34 -8.62 8.02
C ASN A 58 6.50 -7.34 7.98
N VAL A 59 5.24 -7.45 7.55
CA VAL A 59 4.26 -6.38 7.64
C VAL A 59 3.80 -6.27 9.09
N SER A 60 4.73 -5.82 9.94
CA SER A 60 4.42 -5.41 11.30
C SER A 60 3.54 -4.18 11.16
N VAL A 61 2.23 -4.41 11.26
CA VAL A 61 1.15 -3.43 11.46
C VAL A 61 1.65 -2.00 11.20
N ILE A 62 1.46 -1.52 9.98
CA ILE A 62 1.51 -0.10 9.62
C ILE A 62 0.31 0.59 10.30
N ALA A 63 0.23 0.48 11.63
CA ALA A 63 -0.49 1.38 12.51
C ALA A 63 0.62 2.06 13.29
N PHE A 64 1.20 3.08 12.65
CA PHE A 64 2.11 3.98 13.35
C PHE A 64 1.29 4.73 14.41
N GLN A 65 1.77 4.67 15.65
CA GLN A 65 1.34 5.53 16.75
C GLN A 65 1.53 7.01 16.40
#